data_AF-A0A8J5GQ60-F1
#
_entry.id   AF-A0A8J5GQ60-F1
#
_cell.length_a   1.000
_cell.length_b   1.000
_cell.length_c   1.000
_cell.angle_alpha   90.00
_cell.angle_beta   90.00
_cell.angle_gamma   90.00
#
_symmetry.space_group_name_H-M   'P 1'
#
loop_
_entity.id
_entity.type
_entity.pdbx_description
1 polymer ?
#
loop_
_entity_poly.entity_id
_entity_poly.type
_entity_poly.pdbx_seq_one_letter_code
_entity_poly.pdbx_strand_id
1 'polypeptide(L)'
;MIIFLEFNSWVKDNKLDQLEFARQKQTYCYFSAAATLFSPQMSDARISWAKNSILTTVVDDFFDIGGSTEELHDLISLVEKFVMWDANWEKETHSEQWLGLMKSMMQEADWLLTKKVPSLDEYMKNEFVSFALGPTILLALYFVGPELRESAVKHT
;
A
#
# COMPACT_ATOMS: atom_id res chain seq x y z
N MET A 1 22.23 -6.54 -0.38
CA MET A 1 22.09 -7.68 0.56
C MET A 1 21.71 -7.22 1.97
N ILE A 2 22.45 -6.29 2.60
CA ILE A 2 22.11 -5.76 3.95
C ILE A 2 20.68 -5.19 4.03
N ILE A 3 20.34 -4.31 3.08
CA ILE A 3 19.01 -3.67 2.99
C ILE A 3 17.85 -4.69 2.90
N PHE A 4 18.05 -5.82 2.20
CA PHE A 4 17.03 -6.87 2.12
C PHE A 4 16.84 -7.59 3.45
N LEU A 5 17.91 -7.78 4.23
CA LEU A 5 17.82 -8.39 5.56
C LEU A 5 17.08 -7.46 6.53
N GLU A 6 17.37 -6.16 6.49
CA GLU A 6 16.64 -5.15 7.28
C GLU A 6 15.15 -5.14 6.95
N PHE A 7 14.79 -5.21 5.67
CA PHE A 7 13.41 -5.33 5.25
C PHE A 7 12.75 -6.60 5.81
N ASN A 8 13.42 -7.75 5.75
CA ASN A 8 12.89 -9.00 6.32
C ASN A 8 12.74 -8.93 7.84
N SER A 9 13.68 -8.31 8.56
CA SER A 9 13.55 -8.08 10.00
C SER A 9 12.33 -7.20 10.29
N TRP A 10 12.15 -6.10 9.55
CA TRP A 10 10.98 -5.23 9.71
C TRP A 10 9.65 -5.98 9.50
N VAL A 11 9.57 -6.89 8.51
CA VAL A 11 8.38 -7.72 8.28
C VAL A 11 8.06 -8.58 9.51
N LYS A 12 9.08 -9.19 10.13
CA LYS A 12 8.94 -10.00 11.35
C LYS A 12 8.60 -9.16 12.58
N ASP A 13 9.23 -8.01 12.73
CA ASP A 13 9.00 -7.09 13.86
C ASP A 13 7.55 -6.59 13.87
N ASN A 14 6.95 -6.41 12.69
CA ASN A 14 5.54 -6.05 12.52
C ASN A 14 4.60 -7.27 12.44
N LYS A 15 5.11 -8.49 12.63
CA LYS A 15 4.36 -9.76 12.63
C LYS A 15 3.56 -10.02 11.35
N LEU A 16 3.97 -9.43 10.24
CA LEU A 16 3.30 -9.65 8.94
C LEU A 16 3.54 -11.08 8.42
N ASP A 17 4.59 -11.75 8.91
CA ASP A 17 4.88 -13.16 8.65
C ASP A 17 3.98 -14.12 9.45
N GLN A 18 3.23 -13.63 10.43
CA GLN A 18 2.30 -14.41 11.26
C GLN A 18 0.86 -14.35 10.75
N LEU A 19 0.58 -13.51 9.75
CA LEU A 19 -0.73 -13.42 9.11
C LEU A 19 -0.94 -14.63 8.20
N GLU A 20 -1.67 -15.64 8.70
CA GLU A 20 -1.87 -16.91 7.99
C GLU A 20 -2.60 -16.76 6.65
N PHE A 21 -3.45 -15.73 6.52
CA PHE A 21 -4.14 -15.41 5.26
C PHE A 21 -3.22 -14.75 4.23
N ALA A 22 -2.12 -14.11 4.65
CA ALA A 22 -1.32 -13.25 3.79
C ALA A 22 -0.16 -13.99 3.13
N ARG A 23 -0.02 -13.80 1.82
CA ARG A 23 1.05 -14.36 1.01
C ARG A 23 2.37 -13.68 1.34
N GLN A 24 3.40 -14.49 1.60
CA GLN A 24 4.76 -14.01 1.85
C GLN A 24 5.44 -13.65 0.51
N LYS A 25 5.44 -12.35 0.17
CA LYS A 25 5.97 -11.81 -1.10
C LYS A 25 7.20 -10.91 -0.95
N GLN A 26 7.87 -10.94 0.20
CA GLN A 26 9.02 -10.06 0.53
C GLN A 26 10.08 -10.04 -0.58
N THR A 27 10.50 -11.21 -1.05
CA THR A 27 11.50 -11.32 -2.11
C THR A 27 11.04 -10.67 -3.40
N TYR A 28 9.78 -10.84 -3.79
CA TYR A 28 9.21 -10.26 -5.00
C TYR A 28 9.11 -8.73 -4.87
N CYS A 29 8.56 -8.22 -3.76
CA CYS A 29 8.41 -6.80 -3.49
C CYS A 29 9.76 -6.07 -3.48
N TYR A 30 10.77 -6.66 -2.85
CA TYR A 30 12.12 -6.07 -2.85
C TYR A 30 12.78 -6.17 -4.23
N PHE A 31 12.60 -7.28 -4.93
CA PHE A 31 13.15 -7.46 -6.27
C PHE A 31 12.57 -6.44 -7.26
N SER A 32 11.25 -6.21 -7.26
CA SER A 32 10.62 -5.21 -8.14
C SER A 32 11.13 -3.80 -7.85
N ALA A 33 11.27 -3.44 -6.57
CA ALA A 33 11.83 -2.16 -6.16
C ALA A 33 13.31 -2.01 -6.60
N ALA A 34 14.13 -3.04 -6.38
CA ALA A 34 15.55 -3.02 -6.74
C ALA A 34 15.79 -3.02 -8.26
N ALA A 35 14.95 -3.70 -9.03
CA ALA A 35 14.99 -3.68 -10.49
C ALA A 35 14.65 -2.29 -11.06
N THR A 36 13.72 -1.58 -10.41
CA THR A 36 13.27 -0.25 -10.85
C THR A 36 14.24 0.86 -10.43
N LEU A 37 14.68 0.82 -9.17
CA LEU A 37 15.52 1.84 -8.54
C LEU A 37 16.92 1.25 -8.25
N PHE A 38 17.68 0.92 -9.29
CA PHE A 38 18.93 0.16 -9.14
C PHE A 38 20.11 0.96 -8.56
N SER A 39 20.06 2.29 -8.61
CA SER A 39 21.15 3.16 -8.16
C SER A 39 21.40 3.04 -6.65
N PRO A 40 22.63 2.80 -6.14
CA PRO A 40 22.87 2.58 -4.71
C PRO A 40 22.30 3.66 -3.80
N GLN A 41 22.32 4.93 -4.22
CA GLN A 41 21.84 6.10 -3.48
C GLN A 41 20.32 6.13 -3.26
N MET A 42 19.56 5.26 -3.93
CA MET A 42 18.10 5.16 -3.80
C MET A 42 17.66 4.08 -2.79
N SER A 43 18.47 3.81 -1.76
CA SER A 43 18.16 2.77 -0.75
C SER A 43 16.83 3.00 -0.05
N ASP A 44 16.55 4.25 0.30
CA ASP A 44 15.39 4.60 1.11
C ASP A 44 14.12 4.52 0.27
N ALA A 45 14.19 4.97 -0.98
CA ALA A 45 13.12 4.79 -1.96
C ALA A 45 12.84 3.30 -2.23
N ARG A 46 13.87 2.45 -2.36
CA ARG A 46 13.68 0.99 -2.51
C ARG A 46 13.02 0.36 -1.28
N ILE A 47 13.44 0.74 -0.08
CA ILE A 47 12.84 0.23 1.16
C ILE A 47 11.40 0.69 1.31
N SER A 48 11.12 1.97 1.06
CA SER A 48 9.77 2.53 1.06
C SER A 48 8.88 1.78 0.08
N TRP A 49 9.32 1.61 -1.18
CA TRP A 49 8.61 0.82 -2.17
C TRP A 49 8.32 -0.60 -1.66
N ALA A 50 9.35 -1.35 -1.24
CA ALA A 50 9.19 -2.74 -0.81
C ALA A 50 8.24 -2.90 0.38
N LYS A 51 8.29 -1.99 1.36
CA LYS A 51 7.38 -1.97 2.51
C LYS A 51 5.93 -1.69 2.08
N ASN A 52 5.71 -0.71 1.22
CA ASN A 52 4.36 -0.42 0.74
C ASN A 52 3.82 -1.54 -0.16
N SER A 53 4.66 -2.17 -0.99
CA SER A 53 4.26 -3.33 -1.79
C SER A 53 3.84 -4.53 -0.93
N ILE A 54 4.54 -4.83 0.17
CA ILE A 54 4.12 -5.94 1.04
C ILE A 54 2.84 -5.58 1.80
N LEU A 55 2.68 -4.34 2.27
CA LEU A 55 1.46 -3.90 2.94
C LEU A 55 0.25 -3.94 2.01
N THR A 56 0.39 -3.47 0.77
CA THR A 56 -0.69 -3.51 -0.23
C THR A 56 -1.06 -4.94 -0.58
N THR A 57 -0.09 -5.86 -0.69
CA THR A 57 -0.36 -7.31 -0.88
C THR A 57 -1.08 -7.93 0.32
N VAL A 58 -0.71 -7.56 1.55
CA VAL A 58 -1.38 -8.06 2.76
C VAL A 58 -2.84 -7.58 2.81
N VAL A 59 -3.08 -6.32 2.44
CA VAL A 59 -4.45 -5.77 2.36
C VAL A 59 -5.23 -6.45 1.23
N ASP A 60 -4.64 -6.64 0.05
CA ASP A 60 -5.22 -7.41 -1.07
C ASP A 60 -5.69 -8.80 -0.60
N ASP A 61 -4.81 -9.56 0.05
CA ASP A 61 -5.15 -10.89 0.58
C ASP A 61 -6.26 -10.85 1.63
N PHE A 62 -6.32 -9.79 2.43
CA PHE A 62 -7.38 -9.60 3.41
C PHE A 62 -8.73 -9.38 2.72
N PHE A 63 -8.78 -8.59 1.65
CA PHE A 63 -10.01 -8.32 0.89
C PHE A 63 -10.45 -9.51 0.02
N ASP A 64 -9.51 -10.29 -0.51
CA ASP A 64 -9.80 -11.43 -1.38
C ASP A 64 -10.29 -12.67 -0.63
N ILE A 65 -9.61 -13.03 0.47
CA ILE A 65 -9.84 -14.30 1.16
C ILE A 65 -9.77 -14.23 2.69
N GLY A 66 -9.12 -13.21 3.24
CA GLY A 66 -8.77 -13.18 4.66
C GLY A 66 -9.89 -12.70 5.59
N GLY A 67 -10.62 -11.66 5.20
CA GLY A 67 -11.60 -10.96 6.05
C GLY A 67 -13.05 -11.29 5.72
N SER A 68 -13.93 -11.15 6.71
CA SER A 68 -15.38 -11.12 6.48
C SER A 68 -15.82 -9.76 5.93
N THR A 69 -16.98 -9.71 5.27
CA THR A 69 -17.55 -8.45 4.74
C THR A 69 -17.65 -7.36 5.82
N GLU A 70 -18.03 -7.73 7.05
CA GLU A 70 -18.07 -6.80 8.19
C GLU A 70 -16.68 -6.26 8.52
N GLU A 71 -15.66 -7.12 8.58
CA GLU A 71 -14.28 -6.71 8.87
C GLU A 71 -13.70 -5.80 7.78
N LEU A 72 -14.03 -6.04 6.51
CA LEU A 72 -13.63 -5.17 5.40
C LEU A 72 -14.24 -3.76 5.54
N HIS A 73 -15.53 -3.67 5.88
CA HIS A 73 -16.20 -2.40 6.14
C HIS A 73 -15.63 -1.68 7.36
N ASP A 74 -15.32 -2.41 8.43
CA ASP A 74 -14.72 -1.85 9.64
C ASP A 74 -13.33 -1.27 9.35
N LEU A 75 -12.49 -1.99 8.59
CA LEU A 75 -11.18 -1.51 8.18
C LEU A 75 -11.28 -0.22 7.35
N ILE A 76 -12.16 -0.17 6.35
CA ILE A 76 -12.40 1.04 5.54
C ILE A 76 -12.84 2.19 6.43
N SER A 77 -13.78 1.94 7.35
CA SER A 77 -14.31 2.96 8.26
C SER A 77 -13.23 3.51 9.20
N LEU A 78 -12.28 2.67 9.64
CA LEU A 78 -11.15 3.11 10.45
C LEU A 78 -10.19 4.01 9.65
N VAL A 79 -9.87 3.63 8.41
CA VAL A 79 -8.99 4.44 7.54
C VAL A 79 -9.66 5.74 7.13
N GLU A 80 -10.97 5.74 6.88
CA GLU A 80 -11.72 6.95 6.56
C GLU A 80 -11.71 7.95 7.72
N LYS A 81 -11.91 7.48 8.96
CA LYS A 81 -11.77 8.32 10.16
C LYS A 81 -10.36 8.88 10.31
N PHE A 82 -9.34 8.08 9.99
CA PHE A 82 -7.94 8.54 10.00
C PHE A 82 -7.69 9.63 8.96
N VAL A 83 -8.16 9.43 7.71
CA VAL A 83 -8.08 10.44 6.63
C VAL A 83 -8.75 11.74 7.05
N MET A 84 -9.95 11.67 7.64
CA MET A 84 -10.66 12.87 8.10
C MET A 84 -9.92 13.61 9.22
N TRP A 85 -9.20 12.89 10.08
CA TRP A 85 -8.36 13.50 11.10
C TRP A 85 -7.10 14.16 10.49
N ASP A 86 -6.49 13.51 9.50
CA ASP A 86 -5.27 13.97 8.80
C ASP A 86 -5.53 15.14 7.84
N ALA A 87 -6.69 15.18 7.17
CA ALA A 87 -7.10 16.21 6.21
C ALA A 87 -7.24 17.62 6.81
N ASN A 88 -7.14 17.77 8.12
CA ASN A 88 -6.94 19.07 8.77
C ASN A 88 -5.59 19.73 8.38
N TRP A 89 -4.74 19.05 7.60
CA TRP A 89 -3.42 19.47 7.14
C TRP A 89 -3.29 19.50 5.61
N GLU A 90 -4.04 20.39 4.93
CA GLU A 90 -3.87 21.00 3.58
C GLU A 90 -3.24 20.27 2.36
N LYS A 91 -2.91 18.97 2.35
CA LYS A 91 -2.38 18.26 1.18
C LYS A 91 -3.07 16.93 0.94
N GLU A 92 -3.19 16.56 -0.33
CA GLU A 92 -3.63 15.22 -0.76
C GLU A 92 -2.77 14.17 -0.02
N THR A 93 -3.38 13.49 0.94
CA THR A 93 -2.64 12.75 1.97
C THR A 93 -2.33 11.34 1.46
N HIS A 94 -1.23 10.74 1.90
CA HIS A 94 -0.94 9.33 1.59
C HIS A 94 -2.07 8.41 2.02
N SER A 95 -2.79 8.78 3.09
CA SER A 95 -3.95 8.07 3.56
C SER A 95 -5.14 8.10 2.60
N GLU A 96 -5.32 9.14 1.78
CA GLU A 96 -6.37 9.16 0.75
C GLU A 96 -6.12 8.11 -0.33
N GLN A 97 -4.86 7.88 -0.70
CA GLN A 97 -4.51 6.84 -1.67
C GLN A 97 -4.79 5.43 -1.13
N TRP A 98 -4.49 5.21 0.16
CA TRP A 98 -4.84 3.96 0.84
C TRP A 98 -6.35 3.77 0.96
N LEU A 99 -7.10 4.82 1.27
CA LEU A 99 -8.57 4.76 1.32
C LEU A 99 -9.17 4.46 -0.06
N GLY A 100 -8.65 5.09 -1.11
CA GLY A 100 -9.04 4.82 -2.49
C GLY A 100 -8.78 3.37 -2.91
N LEU A 101 -7.60 2.84 -2.56
CA LEU A 101 -7.25 1.44 -2.78
C LEU A 101 -8.24 0.50 -2.09
N MET A 102 -8.51 0.69 -0.80
CA MET A 102 -9.42 -0.19 -0.05
C MET A 102 -10.87 -0.11 -0.56
N LYS A 103 -11.35 1.07 -0.95
CA LYS A 103 -12.68 1.22 -1.58
C LYS A 103 -12.76 0.50 -2.92
N SER A 104 -11.66 0.51 -3.69
CA SER A 104 -11.55 -0.20 -4.96
C SER A 104 -11.52 -1.72 -4.78
N MET A 105 -10.82 -2.23 -3.76
CA MET A 105 -10.82 -3.66 -3.39
C MET A 105 -12.20 -4.11 -2.88
N MET A 106 -12.88 -3.27 -2.09
CA MET A 106 -14.27 -3.55 -1.68
C MET A 106 -15.20 -3.69 -2.88
N GLN A 107 -15.02 -2.87 -3.91
CA GLN A 107 -15.84 -2.96 -5.12
C GLN A 107 -15.64 -4.31 -5.83
N GLU A 108 -14.42 -4.85 -5.84
CA GLU A 108 -14.12 -6.18 -6.39
C GLU A 108 -14.72 -7.30 -5.53
N ALA A 109 -14.62 -7.19 -4.20
CA ALA A 109 -15.28 -8.11 -3.27
C ALA A 109 -16.81 -8.12 -3.49
N ASP A 110 -17.43 -6.95 -3.66
CA ASP A 110 -18.86 -6.82 -3.97
C ASP A 110 -19.23 -7.47 -5.31
N TRP A 111 -18.40 -7.29 -6.34
CA TRP A 111 -18.62 -7.96 -7.62
C TRP A 111 -18.58 -9.48 -7.49
N LEU A 112 -17.62 -9.99 -6.73
CA LEU A 112 -17.49 -11.42 -6.46
C LEU A 112 -18.70 -11.98 -5.69
N LEU A 113 -19.09 -11.30 -4.60
CA LEU A 113 -20.21 -11.70 -3.74
C LEU A 113 -21.55 -11.70 -4.49
N THR A 114 -21.78 -10.65 -5.29
CA THR A 114 -23.02 -10.49 -6.08
C THR A 114 -22.98 -11.25 -7.41
N LYS A 115 -21.84 -11.87 -7.75
CA LYS A 115 -21.58 -12.52 -9.06
C LYS A 115 -21.80 -11.56 -10.24
N LYS A 116 -21.56 -10.27 -10.01
CA LYS A 116 -21.61 -9.25 -11.06
C LYS A 116 -20.36 -9.38 -11.92
N VAL A 117 -20.56 -9.41 -13.24
CA VAL A 117 -19.47 -9.27 -14.21
C VAL A 117 -19.49 -7.81 -14.69
N PRO A 118 -18.50 -6.98 -14.33
CA PRO A 118 -18.45 -5.59 -14.78
C PRO A 118 -18.18 -5.52 -16.29
N SER A 119 -18.55 -4.39 -16.90
CA SER A 119 -18.06 -4.07 -18.25
C SER A 119 -16.55 -3.83 -18.22
N LEU A 120 -15.87 -3.95 -19.37
CA LEU A 120 -14.44 -3.67 -19.45
C LEU A 120 -14.11 -2.26 -18.93
N ASP A 121 -14.86 -1.24 -19.35
CA ASP A 121 -14.63 0.14 -18.93
C ASP A 121 -14.83 0.35 -17.42
N GLU A 122 -15.79 -0.35 -16.83
CA GLU A 122 -16.03 -0.32 -15.38
C GLU A 122 -14.90 -1.03 -14.62
N TYR A 123 -14.49 -2.21 -15.10
CA TYR A 123 -13.39 -2.98 -14.55
C TYR A 123 -12.08 -2.17 -14.59
N MET A 124 -11.69 -1.65 -15.75
CA MET A 124 -10.43 -0.92 -15.93
C MET A 124 -10.34 0.32 -15.03
N LYS A 125 -11.46 1.02 -14.78
CA LYS A 125 -11.49 2.17 -13.87
C LYS A 125 -11.19 1.78 -12.42
N ASN A 126 -11.68 0.61 -12.00
CA ASN A 126 -11.38 0.08 -10.68
C ASN A 126 -9.96 -0.49 -10.62
N GLU A 127 -9.58 -1.31 -11.61
CA GLU A 127 -8.27 -1.97 -11.72
C GLU A 127 -7.12 -0.97 -11.62
N PHE A 128 -7.24 0.19 -12.28
CA PHE A 128 -6.21 1.22 -12.21
C PHE A 128 -5.89 1.66 -10.77
N VAL A 129 -6.89 1.67 -9.89
CA VAL A 129 -6.74 2.00 -8.48
C VAL A 129 -6.34 0.77 -7.67
N SER A 130 -6.98 -0.39 -7.88
CA SER A 130 -6.69 -1.63 -7.15
C SER A 130 -5.31 -2.21 -7.45
N PHE A 131 -4.67 -1.83 -8.56
CA PHE A 131 -3.27 -2.16 -8.86
C PHE A 131 -2.26 -1.50 -7.89
N ALA A 132 -2.72 -0.66 -6.95
CA ALA A 132 -1.98 -0.18 -5.78
C ALA A 132 -0.71 0.64 -6.07
N LEU A 133 -0.59 1.22 -7.27
CA LEU A 133 0.57 2.05 -7.64
C LEU A 133 0.64 3.36 -6.85
N GLY A 134 -0.51 3.93 -6.46
CA GLY A 134 -0.55 5.15 -5.66
C GLY A 134 0.24 4.98 -4.36
N PRO A 135 -0.23 4.12 -3.44
CA PRO A 135 0.43 3.88 -2.15
C PRO A 135 1.87 3.35 -2.26
N THR A 136 2.20 2.65 -3.35
CA THR A 136 3.51 2.04 -3.56
C THR A 136 4.53 3.01 -4.14
N ILE A 137 4.22 3.62 -5.29
CA ILE A 137 5.17 4.41 -6.09
C ILE A 137 5.24 5.84 -5.59
N LEU A 138 4.09 6.49 -5.36
CA LEU A 138 4.08 7.91 -5.01
C LEU A 138 4.81 8.13 -3.67
N LEU A 139 4.66 7.18 -2.74
CA LEU A 139 5.37 7.23 -1.46
C LEU A 139 6.87 6.97 -1.59
N ALA A 140 7.29 6.10 -2.51
CA ALA A 140 8.70 5.90 -2.79
C ALA A 140 9.37 7.15 -3.42
N LEU A 141 8.62 7.92 -4.22
CA LEU A 141 9.13 9.13 -4.89
C LEU A 141 9.51 10.25 -3.91
N TYR A 142 8.94 10.31 -2.70
CA TYR A 142 9.38 11.26 -1.67
C TYR A 142 10.85 11.09 -1.27
N PHE A 143 11.39 9.89 -1.48
CA PHE A 143 12.78 9.53 -1.21
C PHE A 143 13.66 9.60 -2.46
N VAL A 144 13.11 10.11 -3.57
CA VAL A 144 13.83 10.32 -4.83
C VAL A 144 14.07 11.82 -5.01
N GLY A 145 15.30 12.26 -4.76
CA GLY A 145 15.67 13.66 -4.91
C GLY A 145 16.67 14.13 -3.85
N PRO A 146 16.96 15.43 -3.79
CA PRO A 146 17.75 16.00 -2.70
C PRO A 146 17.02 15.81 -1.36
N GLU A 147 17.78 15.51 -0.30
CA GLU A 147 17.25 15.36 1.06
C GLU A 147 16.39 16.57 1.45
N LEU A 148 15.17 16.29 1.91
CA LEU A 148 14.32 17.32 2.48
C LEU A 148 15.00 17.87 3.73
N ARG A 149 15.26 19.18 3.77
CA ARG A 149 15.83 19.83 4.95
C ARG A 149 14.88 19.66 6.14
N GLU A 150 15.41 19.43 7.34
CA GLU A 150 14.58 19.31 8.56
C GLU A 150 13.63 20.50 8.75
N SER A 151 14.00 21.69 8.32
CA SER A 151 13.16 22.89 8.37
C SER A 151 11.90 22.81 7.51
N ALA A 152 11.89 21.95 6.48
CA ALA A 152 10.71 21.66 5.66
C ALA A 152 9.76 20.68 6.34
N VAL A 153 10.24 19.94 7.34
CA VAL A 153 9.47 18.93 8.11
C VAL A 153 9.00 19.50 9.44
N LYS A 154 9.75 20.42 10.06
CA LYS A 154 9.50 20.98 11.40
C LYS A 154 8.58 22.22 11.44
N HIS A 155 8.03 22.66 10.30
CA HIS A 155 7.09 23.79 10.23
C HIS A 155 5.68 23.42 9.75
N THR A 156 5.31 22.15 9.86
CA THR A 156 3.93 21.65 9.76
C THR A 156 3.58 20.99 11.06
#